data_AF-A0A0F2SL81-F1
#
_entry.id   AF-A0A0F2SL81-F1
#
_cell.length_a   1.000
_cell.length_b   1.000
_cell.length_c   1.000
_cell.angle_alpha   90.00
_cell.angle_beta   90.00
_cell.angle_gamma   90.00
#
_symmetry.space_group_name_H-M   'P 1'
#
loop_
_entity.id
_entity.type
_entity.pdbx_description
1 polymer ?
#
loop_
_entity_poly.entity_id
_entity_poly.type
_entity_poly.pdbx_seq_one_letter_code
_entity_poly.pdbx_strand_id
1 'polypeptide(L)'
;SAPELLEKGSLCYRVNNVFLKRMDGDAEYNRIKTLLDQGAELEEADILKLILLPLMKSQQPEAEMTIKAAQLAKSANSKLTDFVIGSIIAITDKFLPEEYKKKLLEVLSMTQIEEWIREEGKLLGKAEGKAEGKHEDARNALIEGIEPTIVAKITGLPLTTIQKIKADLTN
;
A
#
# COMPACT_ATOMS: atom_id res chain seq x y z
N SER A 1 19.61 -0.85 26.48
CA SER A 1 18.28 -0.30 26.79
C SER A 1 18.46 1.13 27.28
N ALA A 2 17.68 2.09 26.79
CA ALA A 2 17.68 3.44 27.34
C ALA A 2 17.17 3.42 28.80
N PRO A 3 17.70 4.26 29.70
CA PRO A 3 17.26 4.30 31.09
C PRO A 3 15.79 4.72 31.20
N GLU A 4 15.04 4.05 32.07
CA GLU A 4 13.59 4.25 32.28
C GLU A 4 13.28 5.63 32.89
N LEU A 5 14.24 6.19 33.61
CA LEU A 5 14.19 7.52 34.20
C LEU A 5 15.49 8.26 33.91
N LEU A 6 15.40 9.47 33.37
CA LEU A 6 16.52 10.38 33.17
C LEU A 6 16.22 11.67 33.92
N GLU A 7 16.97 11.91 34.99
CA GLU A 7 16.89 13.13 35.77
C GLU A 7 18.03 14.09 35.39
N LYS A 8 17.68 15.31 35.01
CA LYS A 8 18.59 16.41 34.64
C LYS A 8 18.15 17.69 35.32
N GLY A 9 18.63 17.91 36.55
CA GLY A 9 18.28 19.08 37.35
C GLY A 9 16.79 19.08 37.70
N SER A 10 16.02 20.04 37.19
CA SER A 10 14.57 20.12 37.34
C SER A 10 13.77 19.31 36.31
N LEU A 11 14.42 18.71 35.30
CA LEU A 11 13.78 17.88 34.29
C LEU A 11 13.85 16.41 34.68
N CYS A 12 12.68 15.77 34.80
CA CYS A 12 12.54 14.33 34.95
C CYS A 12 11.89 13.76 33.67
N TYR A 13 12.63 12.95 32.93
CA TYR A 13 12.15 12.28 31.73
C TYR A 13 11.94 10.80 32.03
N ARG A 14 10.71 10.31 31.83
CA ARG A 14 10.34 8.90 32.02
C ARG A 14 10.04 8.25 30.68
N VAL A 15 10.68 7.11 30.44
CA VAL A 15 10.45 6.29 29.23
C VAL A 15 9.60 5.09 29.61
N ASN A 16 8.40 5.00 29.04
CA ASN A 16 7.59 3.80 29.11
C ASN A 16 7.82 2.96 27.85
N ASN A 17 8.59 1.88 27.96
CA ASN A 17 8.88 0.99 26.84
C ASN A 17 7.74 -0.02 26.64
N VAL A 18 7.13 -0.04 25.45
CA VAL A 18 6.12 -1.04 25.07
C VAL A 18 6.74 -2.07 24.15
N PHE A 19 6.71 -3.34 24.56
CA PHE A 19 7.26 -4.46 23.79
C PHE A 19 6.14 -5.29 23.17
N LEU A 20 5.78 -5.02 21.91
CA LEU A 20 4.69 -5.71 21.21
C LEU A 20 4.89 -7.23 21.15
N LYS A 21 6.14 -7.70 20.99
CA LYS A 21 6.49 -9.13 21.00
C LYS A 21 6.32 -9.83 22.36
N ARG A 22 5.97 -9.10 23.42
CA ARG A 22 5.58 -9.67 24.71
C ARG A 22 4.06 -9.70 24.92
N MET A 23 3.31 -9.06 24.03
CA MET A 23 1.85 -9.05 24.05
C MET A 23 1.34 -10.27 23.28
N ASP A 24 0.33 -10.94 23.83
CA ASP A 24 -0.31 -12.11 23.22
C ASP A 24 -1.29 -11.67 22.12
N GLY A 25 -0.82 -11.71 20.88
CA GLY A 25 -1.60 -11.33 19.71
C GLY A 25 -2.70 -12.33 19.36
N ASP A 26 -2.53 -13.62 19.71
CA ASP A 26 -3.56 -14.63 19.44
C ASP A 26 -4.74 -14.46 20.39
N ALA A 27 -4.48 -14.21 21.66
CA ALA A 27 -5.51 -13.88 22.64
C ALA A 27 -6.26 -12.60 22.26
N GLU A 28 -5.51 -11.57 21.86
CA GLU A 28 -6.08 -10.27 21.47
C GLU A 28 -6.91 -10.36 20.18
N TYR A 29 -6.45 -11.10 19.17
CA TYR A 29 -7.21 -11.39 17.95
C TYR A 29 -8.55 -12.05 18.28
N ASN A 30 -8.53 -13.10 19.12
CA ASN A 30 -9.74 -13.84 19.47
C ASN A 30 -10.73 -13.00 20.29
N ARG A 31 -10.23 -12.12 21.17
CA ARG A 31 -11.05 -11.18 21.93
C ARG A 31 -11.77 -10.20 21.00
N ILE A 32 -11.03 -9.54 20.12
CA ILE A 32 -11.59 -8.57 19.16
C ILE A 32 -12.59 -9.27 18.22
N LYS A 33 -12.24 -10.46 17.72
CA LYS A 33 -13.14 -11.26 16.90
C LYS A 33 -14.46 -11.56 17.62
N THR A 34 -14.39 -11.94 18.90
CA THR A 34 -15.58 -12.25 19.70
C THR A 34 -16.45 -11.02 19.93
N LEU A 35 -15.87 -9.85 20.15
CA LEU A 35 -16.61 -8.59 20.25
C LEU A 35 -17.38 -8.29 18.95
N LEU A 36 -16.71 -8.42 17.80
CA LEU A 36 -17.34 -8.21 16.49
C LEU A 36 -18.43 -9.25 16.20
N ASP A 37 -18.20 -10.52 16.51
CA ASP A 37 -19.17 -11.61 16.33
C ASP A 37 -20.44 -11.39 17.20
N GLN A 38 -20.30 -10.67 18.32
CA GLN A 38 -21.40 -10.27 19.21
C GLN A 38 -22.08 -8.95 18.78
N GLY A 39 -21.59 -8.30 17.73
CA GLY A 39 -22.09 -6.99 17.27
C GLY A 39 -21.72 -5.82 18.18
N ALA A 40 -20.70 -5.98 19.03
CA ALA A 40 -20.17 -4.88 19.84
C ALA A 40 -19.32 -3.93 18.99
N GLU A 41 -19.38 -2.65 19.30
CA GLU A 41 -18.47 -1.65 18.72
C GLU A 41 -17.08 -1.76 19.35
N LEU A 42 -16.03 -1.55 18.54
CA LEU A 42 -14.66 -1.53 19.01
C LEU A 42 -14.33 -0.18 19.65
N GLU A 43 -13.77 -0.21 20.85
CA GLU A 43 -13.24 0.98 21.50
C GLU A 43 -11.90 1.42 20.87
N GLU A 44 -11.46 2.65 21.14
CA GLU A 44 -10.18 3.17 20.62
C GLU A 44 -8.99 2.26 20.96
N ALA A 45 -8.98 1.68 22.16
CA ALA A 45 -7.95 0.72 22.58
C ALA A 45 -8.00 -0.57 21.75
N ASP A 46 -9.19 -1.02 21.35
CA ASP A 46 -9.36 -2.21 20.51
C ASP A 46 -8.86 -1.93 19.10
N ILE A 47 -9.16 -0.74 18.56
CA ILE A 47 -8.70 -0.28 17.24
C ILE A 47 -7.17 -0.22 17.20
N LEU A 48 -6.54 0.38 18.21
CA LEU A 48 -5.08 0.48 18.28
C LEU A 48 -4.44 -0.91 18.33
N LYS A 49 -4.99 -1.81 19.15
CA LYS A 49 -4.48 -3.19 19.25
C LYS A 49 -4.69 -3.96 17.95
N LEU A 50 -5.83 -3.78 17.29
CA LEU A 50 -6.12 -4.36 15.97
C LEU A 50 -5.08 -3.94 14.93
N ILE A 51 -4.73 -2.65 14.88
CA ILE A 51 -3.65 -2.15 14.02
C ILE A 51 -2.33 -2.84 14.35
N LEU A 52 -2.01 -3.00 15.63
CA LEU A 52 -0.72 -3.53 16.09
C LEU A 52 -0.64 -5.07 16.12
N LEU A 53 -1.74 -5.79 15.91
CA LEU A 53 -1.80 -7.25 15.96
C LEU A 53 -0.67 -7.95 15.18
N PRO A 54 -0.32 -7.53 13.95
CA PRO A 54 0.74 -8.20 13.18
C PRO A 54 2.13 -8.13 13.83
N LEU A 55 2.35 -7.14 14.72
CA LEU A 55 3.61 -6.93 15.42
C LEU A 55 3.66 -7.64 16.78
N MET A 56 2.52 -8.16 17.27
CA MET A 56 2.43 -8.87 18.54
C MET A 56 3.02 -10.29 18.44
N LYS A 57 3.10 -11.00 19.57
CA LYS A 57 3.48 -12.41 19.57
C LYS A 57 2.29 -13.24 19.10
N SER A 58 2.51 -14.07 18.08
CA SER A 58 1.51 -15.02 17.58
C SER A 58 2.20 -16.32 17.20
N GLN A 59 1.44 -17.41 17.24
CA GLN A 59 1.85 -18.70 16.66
C GLN A 59 1.92 -18.65 15.12
N GLN A 60 1.26 -17.67 14.50
CA GLN A 60 1.26 -17.47 13.07
C GLN A 60 2.33 -16.47 12.61
N PRO A 61 2.80 -16.58 11.35
CA PRO A 61 3.67 -15.58 10.75
C PRO A 61 3.04 -14.18 10.75
N GLU A 62 3.88 -13.15 10.86
CA GLU A 62 3.44 -11.73 10.84
C GLU A 62 2.58 -11.43 9.62
N ALA A 63 2.95 -11.95 8.44
CA ALA A 63 2.19 -11.79 7.21
C ALA A 63 0.77 -12.39 7.29
N GLU A 64 0.59 -13.55 7.94
CA GLU A 64 -0.74 -14.13 8.15
C GLU A 64 -1.57 -13.29 9.13
N MET A 65 -0.93 -12.79 10.18
CA MET A 65 -1.57 -11.90 11.14
C MET A 65 -1.98 -10.57 10.51
N THR A 66 -1.22 -10.04 9.55
CA THR A 66 -1.61 -8.88 8.73
C THR A 66 -2.93 -9.13 8.01
N ILE A 67 -3.06 -10.26 7.29
CA ILE A 67 -4.29 -10.58 6.57
C ILE A 67 -5.47 -10.71 7.54
N LYS A 68 -5.26 -11.43 8.65
CA LYS A 68 -6.30 -11.62 9.68
C LYS A 68 -6.75 -10.31 10.32
N ALA A 69 -5.82 -9.43 10.65
CA ALA A 69 -6.14 -8.12 11.22
C ALA A 69 -6.93 -7.26 10.22
N ALA A 70 -6.51 -7.24 8.94
CA ALA A 70 -7.21 -6.49 7.91
C ALA A 70 -8.63 -7.05 7.66
N GLN A 71 -8.80 -8.38 7.73
CA GLN A 71 -10.13 -9.02 7.65
C GLN A 71 -11.02 -8.62 8.83
N LEU A 72 -10.52 -8.64 10.06
CA LEU A 72 -11.29 -8.18 11.22
C LEU A 72 -11.68 -6.71 11.09
N ALA A 73 -10.76 -5.85 10.63
CA ALA A 73 -11.04 -4.44 10.40
C ALA A 73 -12.17 -4.24 9.39
N LYS A 74 -12.18 -5.02 8.30
CA LYS A 74 -13.27 -5.04 7.32
C LYS A 74 -14.60 -5.50 7.93
N SER A 75 -14.58 -6.57 8.72
CA SER A 75 -15.77 -7.12 9.38
C SER A 75 -16.38 -6.16 10.41
N ALA A 76 -15.58 -5.30 11.03
CA ALA A 76 -16.07 -4.27 11.94
C ALA A 76 -16.99 -3.25 11.24
N ASN A 77 -16.90 -3.13 9.91
CA ASN A 77 -17.76 -2.29 9.06
C ASN A 77 -18.02 -0.89 9.65
N SER A 78 -16.97 -0.29 10.21
CA SER A 78 -17.03 1.02 10.86
C SER A 78 -16.60 2.12 9.88
N LYS A 79 -16.89 3.37 10.23
CA LYS A 79 -16.38 4.55 9.49
C LYS A 79 -14.84 4.61 9.44
N LEU A 80 -14.16 3.89 10.33
CA LEU A 80 -12.71 3.86 10.43
C LEU A 80 -12.08 2.67 9.69
N THR A 81 -12.87 1.82 9.02
CA THR A 81 -12.39 0.61 8.34
C THR A 81 -11.21 0.89 7.43
N ASP A 82 -11.34 1.89 6.54
CA ASP A 82 -10.26 2.25 5.59
C ASP A 82 -9.01 2.75 6.32
N PHE A 83 -9.18 3.56 7.38
CA PHE A 83 -8.06 4.04 8.19
C PHE A 83 -7.32 2.89 8.88
N VAL A 84 -8.05 1.94 9.46
CA VAL A 84 -7.48 0.79 10.16
C VAL A 84 -6.75 -0.13 9.19
N ILE A 85 -7.38 -0.46 8.05
CA ILE A 85 -6.74 -1.30 7.02
C ILE A 85 -5.49 -0.60 6.45
N GLY A 86 -5.59 0.69 6.10
CA GLY A 86 -4.46 1.46 5.62
C GLY A 86 -3.31 1.52 6.64
N SER A 87 -3.63 1.65 7.93
CA SER A 87 -2.65 1.62 9.01
C SER A 87 -1.96 0.26 9.13
N ILE A 88 -2.72 -0.84 9.08
CA ILE A 88 -2.19 -2.22 9.10
C ILE A 88 -1.22 -2.41 7.93
N ILE A 89 -1.58 -1.97 6.72
CA ILE A 89 -0.71 -2.06 5.54
C ILE A 89 0.55 -1.24 5.75
N ALA A 90 0.43 0.03 6.18
CA ALA A 90 1.56 0.92 6.36
C ALA A 90 2.59 0.41 7.37
N ILE A 91 2.15 -0.20 8.48
CA ILE A 91 3.09 -0.75 9.48
C ILE A 91 3.71 -2.09 9.06
N THR A 92 3.10 -2.81 8.12
CA THR A 92 3.51 -4.16 7.72
C THR A 92 4.21 -4.25 6.38
N ASP A 93 4.20 -3.16 5.61
CA ASP A 93 4.80 -3.06 4.27
C ASP A 93 6.22 -3.64 4.20
N LYS A 94 7.05 -3.34 5.20
CA LYS A 94 8.48 -3.75 5.22
C LYS A 94 8.69 -5.27 5.27
N PHE A 95 7.75 -6.04 5.80
CA PHE A 95 7.92 -7.48 6.05
C PHE A 95 6.83 -8.34 5.38
N LEU A 96 5.98 -7.73 4.54
CA LEU A 96 4.95 -8.46 3.82
C LEU A 96 5.51 -9.02 2.49
N PRO A 97 5.53 -10.35 2.28
CA PRO A 97 5.99 -10.93 1.03
C PRO A 97 5.02 -10.65 -0.13
N GLU A 98 5.53 -10.65 -1.37
CA GLU A 98 4.74 -10.37 -2.58
C GLU A 98 3.51 -11.28 -2.72
N GLU A 99 3.65 -12.57 -2.38
CA GLU A 99 2.56 -13.55 -2.43
C GLU A 99 1.36 -13.20 -1.53
N TYR A 100 1.58 -12.40 -0.48
CA TYR A 100 0.52 -11.93 0.43
C TYR A 100 -0.17 -10.67 -0.07
N LYS A 101 0.39 -9.95 -1.05
CA LYS A 101 -0.26 -8.77 -1.63
C LYS A 101 -1.58 -9.11 -2.30
N LYS A 102 -1.67 -10.27 -2.97
CA LYS A 102 -2.93 -10.72 -3.58
C LYS A 102 -4.04 -10.92 -2.54
N LYS A 103 -3.70 -11.53 -1.40
CA LYS A 103 -4.65 -11.71 -0.28
C LYS A 103 -5.07 -10.37 0.32
N LEU A 104 -4.16 -9.39 0.43
CA LEU A 104 -4.53 -8.04 0.86
C LEU A 104 -5.45 -7.35 -0.12
N LEU A 105 -5.20 -7.45 -1.43
CA LEU A 105 -6.09 -6.89 -2.45
C LEU A 105 -7.50 -7.51 -2.37
N GLU A 106 -7.61 -8.80 -2.08
CA GLU A 106 -8.90 -9.45 -1.82
C GLU A 106 -9.60 -8.88 -0.58
N VAL A 107 -8.86 -8.59 0.50
CA VAL A 107 -9.42 -7.91 1.68
C VAL A 107 -9.90 -6.51 1.33
N LEU A 108 -9.14 -5.76 0.53
CA LEU A 108 -9.51 -4.42 0.06
C LEU A 108 -10.72 -4.44 -0.88
N SER A 109 -11.12 -5.58 -1.44
CA SER A 109 -12.25 -5.63 -2.37
C SER A 109 -13.53 -5.03 -1.77
N MET A 110 -14.23 -4.21 -2.54
CA MET A 110 -15.44 -3.48 -2.13
C MET A 110 -15.22 -2.44 -1.02
N THR A 111 -13.98 -1.98 -0.82
CA THR A 111 -13.64 -0.82 0.05
C THR A 111 -13.37 0.43 -0.78
N GLN A 112 -13.42 1.62 -0.18
CA GLN A 112 -13.07 2.86 -0.89
C GLN A 112 -11.59 2.88 -1.31
N ILE A 113 -10.72 2.22 -0.54
CA ILE A 113 -9.30 2.07 -0.89
C ILE A 113 -9.13 1.35 -2.23
N GLU A 114 -9.92 0.29 -2.50
CA GLU A 114 -9.85 -0.40 -3.80
C GLU A 114 -10.24 0.53 -4.95
N GLU A 115 -11.30 1.32 -4.76
CA GLU A 115 -11.74 2.29 -5.78
C GLU A 115 -10.63 3.30 -6.09
N TRP A 116 -10.00 3.86 -5.06
CA TRP A 116 -8.88 4.80 -5.23
C TRP A 116 -7.71 4.16 -5.99
N ILE A 117 -7.29 2.95 -5.60
CA ILE A 117 -6.20 2.22 -6.27
C ILE A 117 -6.55 1.97 -7.75
N ARG A 118 -7.80 1.56 -8.03
CA ARG A 118 -8.24 1.26 -9.39
C ARG A 118 -8.32 2.51 -10.26
N GLU A 119 -8.79 3.62 -9.71
CA GLU A 119 -8.85 4.91 -10.40
C GLU A 119 -7.46 5.45 -10.71
N GLU A 120 -6.57 5.45 -9.72
CA GLU A 120 -5.18 5.88 -9.88
C GLU A 120 -4.46 4.99 -10.91
N GLY A 121 -4.60 3.67 -10.81
CA GLY A 121 -4.05 2.73 -11.79
C GLY A 121 -4.59 2.95 -13.21
N LYS A 122 -5.87 3.28 -13.36
CA LYS A 122 -6.47 3.61 -14.66
C LYS A 122 -5.94 4.93 -15.22
N LEU A 123 -5.71 5.93 -14.38
CA LEU A 123 -5.14 7.22 -14.81
C LEU A 123 -3.69 7.06 -15.25
N LEU A 124 -2.87 6.35 -14.46
CA LEU A 124 -1.50 6.03 -14.80
C LEU A 124 -1.42 5.21 -16.09
N GLY A 125 -2.18 4.12 -16.19
CA GLY A 125 -2.19 3.28 -17.39
C GLY A 125 -2.67 4.02 -18.65
N LYS A 126 -3.60 4.97 -18.53
CA LYS A 126 -3.99 5.84 -19.67
C LYS A 126 -2.88 6.82 -20.06
N ALA A 127 -2.13 7.35 -19.09
CA ALA A 127 -1.04 8.26 -19.36
C ALA A 127 0.12 7.52 -20.03
N GLU A 128 0.50 6.36 -19.49
CA GLU A 128 1.51 5.45 -20.04
C GLU A 128 1.12 4.98 -21.44
N GLY A 129 -0.09 4.44 -21.62
CA GLY A 129 -0.55 3.98 -22.94
C GLY A 129 -0.62 5.09 -24.00
N LYS A 130 -0.94 6.33 -23.62
CA LYS A 130 -0.86 7.48 -24.54
C LYS A 130 0.59 7.84 -24.90
N ALA A 131 1.51 7.72 -23.95
CA ALA A 131 2.92 7.98 -24.22
C ALA A 131 3.50 6.89 -25.12
N GLU A 132 3.28 5.61 -24.78
CA GLU A 132 3.70 4.45 -25.58
C GLU A 132 3.10 4.49 -26.98
N GLY A 133 1.81 4.78 -27.13
CA GLY A 133 1.15 4.90 -28.44
C GLY A 133 1.77 5.97 -29.32
N LYS A 134 2.15 7.14 -28.76
CA LYS A 134 2.87 8.17 -29.53
C LYS A 134 4.25 7.70 -30.01
N HIS A 135 4.94 6.91 -29.20
CA HIS A 135 6.24 6.34 -29.56
C HIS A 135 6.09 5.26 -30.63
N GLU A 136 5.06 4.43 -30.55
CA GLU A 136 4.75 3.40 -31.55
C GLU A 136 4.32 4.03 -32.89
N ASP A 137 3.41 5.01 -32.85
CA ASP A 137 2.99 5.78 -34.03
C ASP A 137 4.18 6.49 -34.69
N ALA A 138 5.08 7.09 -33.89
CA ALA A 138 6.30 7.70 -34.40
C ALA A 138 7.21 6.69 -35.09
N ARG A 139 7.39 5.51 -34.48
CA ARG A 139 8.22 4.43 -35.03
C ARG A 139 7.65 3.93 -36.35
N ASN A 140 6.35 3.65 -36.39
CA ASN A 140 5.67 3.17 -37.60
C ASN A 140 5.73 4.21 -38.72
N ALA A 141 5.48 5.49 -38.41
CA ALA A 141 5.59 6.57 -39.40
C ALA A 141 7.01 6.70 -39.99
N LEU A 142 8.04 6.52 -39.17
CA LEU A 142 9.43 6.54 -39.63
C LEU A 142 9.77 5.33 -40.52
N ILE A 143 9.23 4.15 -40.21
CA ILE A 143 9.37 2.94 -41.04
C ILE A 143 8.71 3.13 -42.41
N GLU A 144 7.54 3.76 -42.45
CA GLU A 144 6.83 4.14 -43.69
C GLU A 144 7.51 5.29 -44.47
N GLY A 145 8.66 5.78 -44.00
CA GLY A 145 9.46 6.78 -44.68
C GLY A 145 8.95 8.22 -44.51
N ILE A 146 8.06 8.48 -43.54
CA ILE A 146 7.59 9.83 -43.26
C ILE A 146 8.72 10.67 -42.65
N GLU A 147 8.86 11.90 -43.15
CA GLU A 147 9.86 12.85 -42.70
C GLU A 147 9.80 13.10 -41.18
N PRO A 148 10.92 13.02 -40.43
CA PRO A 148 10.95 13.20 -38.96
C PRO A 148 10.30 14.50 -38.46
N THR A 149 10.36 15.56 -39.27
CA THR A 149 9.72 16.86 -38.96
C THR A 149 8.19 16.79 -38.99
N ILE A 150 7.62 15.98 -39.89
CA ILE A 150 6.17 15.73 -39.99
C ILE A 150 5.73 14.80 -38.86
N VAL A 151 6.50 13.74 -38.59
CA VAL A 151 6.22 12.80 -37.47
C VAL A 151 6.18 13.54 -36.13
N ALA A 152 7.13 14.45 -35.87
CA ALA A 152 7.15 15.26 -34.65
C ALA A 152 5.89 16.14 -34.51
N LYS A 153 5.39 16.72 -35.61
CA LYS A 153 4.15 17.51 -35.61
C LYS A 153 2.90 16.66 -35.34
N ILE A 154 2.82 15.46 -35.93
CA ILE A 154 1.65 14.57 -35.79
C ILE A 154 1.58 13.98 -34.37
N THR A 155 2.70 13.47 -33.87
CA THR A 155 2.77 12.77 -32.56
C THR A 155 2.86 13.74 -31.38
N GLY A 156 3.25 15.00 -31.64
CA GLY A 156 3.52 16.00 -30.63
C GLY A 156 4.76 15.68 -29.79
N LEU A 157 5.63 14.79 -30.27
CA LEU A 157 6.91 14.48 -29.63
C LEU A 157 8.00 15.46 -30.07
N PRO A 158 8.99 15.78 -29.21
CA PRO A 158 10.14 16.58 -29.60
C PRO A 158 10.89 15.98 -30.78
N LEU A 159 11.37 16.82 -31.70
CA LEU A 159 12.16 16.37 -32.85
C LEU A 159 13.39 15.54 -32.43
N THR A 160 14.02 15.89 -31.30
CA THR A 160 15.15 15.16 -30.72
C THR A 160 14.76 13.73 -30.33
N THR A 161 13.55 13.51 -29.83
CA THR A 161 13.00 12.18 -29.52
C THR A 161 12.78 11.38 -30.78
N ILE A 162 12.19 11.97 -31.83
CA ILE A 162 11.98 11.31 -33.12
C ILE A 162 13.33 10.92 -33.77
N GLN A 163 14.34 11.79 -33.68
CA GLN A 163 15.68 11.50 -34.19
C GLN A 163 16.36 10.33 -33.46
N LYS A 164 16.18 10.22 -32.14
CA LYS A 164 16.65 9.05 -31.38
C LYS A 164 15.96 7.77 -31.83
N ILE A 165 14.63 7.78 -31.94
CA ILE A 165 13.86 6.62 -32.44
C ILE A 165 14.33 6.22 -33.85
N LYS A 166 14.59 7.19 -34.73
CA LYS A 166 15.13 6.93 -36.07
C LYS A 166 16.53 6.30 -36.02
N ALA A 167 17.41 6.76 -35.14
CA ALA A 167 18.75 6.20 -34.98
C ALA A 167 18.69 4.75 -34.45
N ASP A 168 17.80 4.47 -33.50
CA ASP A 168 17.57 3.13 -32.94
C ASP A 168 16.99 2.14 -33.96
N LEU A 169 16.27 2.63 -34.98
CA LEU A 169 15.76 1.81 -36.10
C LEU A 169 16.83 1.47 -37.16
N THR A 170 17.92 2.25 -37.22
CA THR A 170 19.00 2.08 -38.21
C THR A 170 20.20 1.28 -37.70
N ASN A 171 20.23 0.96 -36.40
CA ASN A 171 21.18 0.04 -35.78
C ASN A 171 20.60 -1.37 -35.73
#